data_AF-A0A952JQB3-F1
#
_entry.id   AF-A0A952JQB3-F1
#
_cell.length_a   1.000
_cell.length_b   1.000
_cell.length_c   1.000
_cell.angle_alpha   90.00
_cell.angle_beta   90.00
_cell.angle_gamma   90.00
#
_symmetry.space_group_name_H-M   'P 1'
#
loop_
_entity.id
_entity.type
_entity.pdbx_description
1 polymer ?
#
loop_
_entity_poly.entity_id
_entity_poly.type
_entity_poly.pdbx_seq_one_letter_code
_entity_poly.pdbx_strand_id
1 'polypeptide(L)'
;MTFQKIFSLVLLSINSYVGLRFILNVFHILQTSKYSKTATLVYAIIFLALVLVGFYFLFIEKKVRLSFWISIAPWILIIVFLFLNMIFGDYK
;
A
#
# COMPACT_ATOMS: atom_id res chain seq x y z
N MET A 1 -24.10 2.63 8.11
CA MET A 1 -22.66 2.61 7.71
C MET A 1 -22.55 3.47 6.46
N THR A 2 -21.75 4.54 6.45
CA THR A 2 -21.61 5.41 5.27
C THR A 2 -20.86 4.69 4.15
N PHE A 3 -21.21 4.96 2.88
CA PHE A 3 -20.57 4.37 1.70
C PHE A 3 -19.03 4.48 1.74
N GLN A 4 -18.51 5.64 2.13
CA GLN A 4 -17.06 5.88 2.30
C GLN A 4 -16.41 4.93 3.30
N LYS A 5 -17.10 4.55 4.38
CA LYS A 5 -16.57 3.64 5.41
C LYS A 5 -16.43 2.23 4.86
N ILE A 6 -17.42 1.75 4.10
CA ILE A 6 -17.37 0.44 3.45
C ILE A 6 -16.23 0.41 2.43
N PHE A 7 -16.14 1.44 1.58
CA PHE A 7 -15.10 1.53 0.57
C PHE A 7 -13.69 1.61 1.19
N SER A 8 -13.53 2.39 2.27
CA SER A 8 -12.27 2.45 3.03
C SER A 8 -11.88 1.08 3.56
N LEU A 9 -12.84 0.32 4.10
CA LEU A 9 -12.57 -1.00 4.67
C LEU A 9 -12.16 -2.01 3.59
N VAL A 10 -12.82 -1.99 2.43
CA VAL A 10 -12.44 -2.81 1.27
C VAL A 10 -11.03 -2.45 0.80
N LEU A 11 -10.74 -1.17 0.58
CA LEU A 11 -9.41 -0.73 0.14
C LEU A 11 -8.32 -1.05 1.16
N LEU A 12 -8.54 -0.80 2.45
CA LEU A 12 -7.59 -1.16 3.50
C LEU A 12 -7.34 -2.67 3.56
N SER A 13 -8.37 -3.49 3.31
CA SER A 13 -8.22 -4.95 3.26
C SER A 13 -7.38 -5.39 2.06
N ILE A 14 -7.64 -4.81 0.88
CA ILE A 14 -6.82 -5.06 -0.33
C ILE A 14 -5.37 -4.62 -0.09
N ASN A 15 -5.18 -3.42 0.46
CA ASN A 15 -3.86 -2.88 0.78
C ASN A 15 -3.11 -3.77 1.79
N SER A 16 -3.82 -4.31 2.78
CA SER A 16 -3.25 -5.24 3.76
C SER A 16 -2.75 -6.50 3.06
N TYR A 17 -3.59 -7.10 2.20
CA TYR A 17 -3.25 -8.29 1.44
C TYR A 17 -2.02 -8.05 0.53
N VAL A 18 -2.02 -6.94 -0.21
CA VAL A 18 -0.91 -6.58 -1.11
C VAL A 18 0.38 -6.32 -0.32
N GLY A 19 0.31 -5.56 0.77
CA GLY A 19 1.46 -5.28 1.64
C GLY A 19 2.05 -6.55 2.25
N LEU A 20 1.21 -7.46 2.74
CA LEU A 20 1.64 -8.76 3.25
C LEU A 20 2.25 -9.62 2.15
N ARG A 21 1.68 -9.63 0.94
CA ARG A 21 2.28 -10.36 -0.18
C ARG A 21 3.66 -9.82 -0.53
N PHE A 22 3.87 -8.51 -0.49
CA PHE A 22 5.20 -7.93 -0.70
C PHE A 22 6.17 -8.29 0.41
N ILE A 23 5.77 -8.27 1.68
CA ILE A 23 6.67 -8.62 2.79
C ILE A 23 7.09 -10.09 2.73
N LEU A 24 6.17 -11.00 2.39
CA LEU A 24 6.47 -12.42 2.19
C LEU A 24 7.40 -12.64 0.98
N ASN A 25 7.32 -11.79 -0.04
CA ASN A 25 8.28 -11.79 -1.14
C ASN A 25 9.68 -11.31 -0.70
N VAL A 26 9.77 -10.27 0.13
CA VAL A 26 11.05 -9.82 0.69
C VAL A 26 11.74 -10.92 1.50
N PHE A 27 10.98 -11.66 2.30
CA PHE A 27 11.47 -12.81 3.08
C PHE A 27 11.68 -14.09 2.26
N HIS A 28 11.56 -14.03 0.93
CA HIS A 28 11.76 -15.17 0.01
C HIS A 28 10.81 -16.35 0.26
N ILE A 29 9.67 -16.12 0.92
CA ILE A 29 8.63 -17.14 1.11
C ILE A 29 7.80 -17.30 -0.17
N LEU A 30 7.44 -16.19 -0.82
CA LEU A 30 6.52 -16.19 -1.96
C LEU A 30 7.15 -16.03 -3.35
N GLN A 31 8.47 -15.77 -3.44
CA GLN A 31 9.33 -15.73 -4.65
C GLN A 31 8.67 -15.41 -6.02
N THR A 32 7.71 -14.49 -6.03
CA THR A 32 6.84 -14.17 -7.18
C THR A 32 6.88 -12.69 -7.56
N SER A 33 7.67 -11.88 -6.84
CA SER A 33 7.85 -10.46 -7.15
C SER A 33 8.65 -10.29 -8.44
N LYS A 34 8.14 -9.44 -9.35
CA LYS A 34 8.84 -8.99 -10.55
C LYS A 34 9.75 -7.78 -10.30
N TYR A 35 9.63 -7.16 -9.12
CA TYR A 35 10.39 -5.98 -8.74
C TYR A 35 11.68 -6.37 -8.04
N SER A 36 12.68 -5.48 -8.05
CA SER A 36 13.89 -5.66 -7.26
C SER A 36 13.58 -5.84 -5.76
N LYS A 37 14.48 -6.49 -5.02
CA LYS A 37 14.30 -6.71 -3.57
C LYS A 37 14.06 -5.39 -2.82
N THR A 38 14.80 -4.35 -3.18
CA THR A 38 14.66 -3.01 -2.58
C THR A 38 13.31 -2.39 -2.90
N ALA A 39 12.86 -2.41 -4.16
CA ALA A 39 11.56 -1.86 -4.54
C ALA A 39 10.41 -2.63 -3.87
N THR A 40 10.51 -3.96 -3.81
CA THR A 40 9.54 -4.82 -3.13
C THR A 40 9.42 -4.47 -1.64
N LEU A 41 10.55 -4.19 -0.97
CA LEU A 41 10.57 -3.76 0.43
C LEU A 41 9.92 -2.38 0.61
N VAL A 42 10.24 -1.41 -0.25
CA VAL A 42 9.62 -0.07 -0.21
C VAL A 42 8.10 -0.17 -0.36
N TYR A 43 7.61 -0.97 -1.31
CA TYR A 43 6.18 -1.19 -1.49
C TYR A 43 5.53 -1.86 -0.29
N ALA A 44 6.19 -2.86 0.31
CA ALA A 44 5.70 -3.51 1.53
C ALA A 44 5.52 -2.50 2.67
N ILE A 45 6.53 -1.64 2.90
CA ILE A 45 6.49 -0.62 3.96
C ILE A 45 5.36 0.38 3.71
N ILE A 46 5.25 0.92 2.48
CA ILE A 46 4.21 1.90 2.13
C ILE A 46 2.81 1.31 2.37
N PHE A 47 2.54 0.11 1.84
CA PHE A 47 1.23 -0.52 1.99
C PHE A 47 0.91 -0.84 3.46
N LEU A 48 1.83 -1.47 4.19
CA LEU A 48 1.56 -1.89 5.57
C LEU A 48 1.47 -0.72 6.55
N ALA A 49 2.34 0.28 6.43
CA ALA A 49 2.30 1.45 7.29
C ALA A 49 1.00 2.25 7.11
N LEU A 50 0.60 2.50 5.85
CA LEU A 50 -0.63 3.25 5.55
C LEU A 50 -1.89 2.45 5.89
N VAL A 51 -1.85 1.12 5.81
CA VAL A 51 -2.94 0.26 6.31
C VAL A 51 -3.14 0.44 7.82
N LEU A 52 -2.06 0.37 8.60
CA LEU A 52 -2.13 0.51 10.06
C LEU A 52 -2.70 1.89 10.44
N VAL A 53 -2.19 2.95 9.81
CA VAL A 53 -2.67 4.32 10.00
C VAL A 53 -4.14 4.46 9.55
N GLY A 54 -4.50 3.84 8.43
CA GLY A 54 -5.86 3.86 7.89
C GLY A 54 -6.87 3.18 8.82
N PHE A 55 -6.51 2.03 9.41
CA PHE A 55 -7.33 1.34 10.40
C PHE A 55 -7.44 2.12 11.71
N TYR A 56 -6.34 2.73 12.18
CA TYR A 56 -6.36 3.61 13.34
C TYR A 56 -7.38 4.75 13.15
N PHE A 57 -7.33 5.45 12.01
CA PHE A 57 -8.29 6.52 11.74
C PHE A 57 -9.72 6.05 11.50
N LEU A 58 -9.92 4.82 11.00
CA LEU A 58 -11.25 4.25 10.74
C LEU A 58 -11.96 3.83 12.02
N PHE A 59 -11.25 3.16 12.93
CA PHE A 59 -11.84 2.49 14.09
C PHE A 59 -11.65 3.26 15.40
N ILE A 60 -10.50 3.90 15.61
CA ILE A 60 -10.17 4.60 16.86
C ILE A 60 -10.65 6.05 16.77
N GLU A 61 -10.08 6.84 15.86
CA GLU A 61 -10.44 8.25 15.69
C GLU A 61 -11.78 8.46 14.97
N LYS A 62 -12.32 7.42 14.33
CA LYS A 62 -13.59 7.44 13.56
C LYS A 62 -13.64 8.53 12.46
N LYS A 63 -12.49 8.98 11.98
CA LYS A 63 -12.32 9.98 10.90
C LYS A 63 -12.39 9.30 9.54
N VAL A 64 -13.60 8.94 9.12
CA VAL A 64 -13.87 8.16 7.88
C VAL A 64 -13.27 8.81 6.63
N ARG A 65 -13.42 10.13 6.46
CA ARG A 65 -12.90 10.85 5.28
C ARG A 65 -11.39 10.75 5.18
N LEU A 66 -10.68 10.88 6.30
CA LEU A 66 -9.22 10.79 6.32
C LEU A 66 -8.76 9.35 6.05
N SER A 67 -9.42 8.36 6.67
CA SER A 67 -9.16 6.94 6.42
C SER A 67 -9.35 6.55 4.95
N PHE A 68 -10.37 7.11 4.30
CA PHE A 68 -10.61 6.94 2.86
C PHE A 68 -9.45 7.47 2.01
N TRP A 69 -8.92 8.66 2.31
CA TRP A 69 -7.76 9.18 1.59
C TRP A 69 -6.50 8.36 1.84
N ILE A 70 -6.30 7.91 3.08
CA ILE A 70 -5.18 7.03 3.46
C ILE A 70 -5.27 5.69 2.72
N SER A 71 -6.47 5.15 2.49
CA SER A 71 -6.61 3.87 1.78
C SER A 71 -6.32 3.98 0.27
N ILE A 72 -6.39 5.18 -0.30
CA ILE A 72 -6.02 5.45 -1.71
C ILE A 72 -4.52 5.80 -1.84
N ALA A 73 -3.92 6.43 -0.82
CA ALA A 73 -2.55 6.93 -0.86
C ALA A 73 -1.46 5.92 -1.32
N PRO A 74 -1.44 4.64 -0.89
CA PRO A 74 -0.43 3.68 -1.35
C PRO A 74 -0.39 3.53 -2.87
N TRP A 75 -1.55 3.54 -3.52
CA TRP A 75 -1.68 3.38 -4.97
C TRP A 75 -1.10 4.58 -5.70
N ILE A 76 -1.42 5.79 -5.24
CA ILE A 76 -0.87 7.03 -5.79
C ILE A 76 0.65 7.03 -5.64
N LEU A 77 1.16 6.72 -4.45
CA LEU A 77 2.60 6.71 -4.18
C LEU A 77 3.36 5.72 -5.07
N ILE A 78 2.80 4.54 -5.31
CA ILE A 78 3.44 3.53 -6.18
C ILE A 78 3.41 3.95 -7.63
N ILE A 79 2.31 4.53 -8.11
CA ILE A 79 2.24 5.08 -9.47
C ILE A 79 3.33 6.14 -9.64
N VAL A 80 3.44 7.07 -8.70
CA VAL A 80 4.50 8.10 -8.72
C VAL A 80 5.89 7.44 -8.72
N PHE A 81 6.11 6.43 -7.88
CA PHE A 81 7.40 5.73 -7.81
C PHE A 81 7.73 5.02 -9.13
N LEU A 82 6.75 4.39 -9.78
CA LEU A 82 6.91 3.76 -11.09
C LEU A 82 7.23 4.80 -12.18
N PHE A 83 6.52 5.93 -12.19
CA PHE A 83 6.80 7.02 -13.12
C PHE A 83 8.20 7.61 -12.95
N LEU A 84 8.63 7.84 -11.71
CA LEU A 84 9.99 8.31 -11.43
C LEU A 84 11.03 7.29 -11.91
N ASN A 85 10.77 6.00 -11.72
CA ASN A 85 11.66 4.95 -12.19
C ASN A 85 11.71 4.88 -13.72
N MET A 86 10.63 5.23 -14.43
CA MET A 86 10.65 5.36 -15.89
C MET A 86 11.47 6.54 -16.39
N ILE A 87 11.47 7.67 -15.67
CA ILE A 87 12.18 8.89 -16.06
C ILE A 87 13.67 8.80 -15.71
N PHE A 88 13.99 8.23 -14.54
CA PHE A 88 15.35 8.23 -13.97
C PHE A 88 16.02 6.85 -13.94
N GLY A 89 15.32 5.79 -14.34
CA GLY A 89 15.87 4.43 -14.35
C GLY A 89 16.95 4.29 -15.41
N ASP A 90 18.15 3.89 -14.99
CA ASP A 90 19.22 3.49 -15.91
C ASP A 90 18.91 2.06 -16.40
N TYR A 91 18.11 1.96 -17.46
CA TYR A 91 17.79 0.71 -18.15
C TYR A 91 19.00 0.27 -18.98
N LYS A 92 20.03 -0.27 -18.32
CA LYS A 92 21.14 -0.96 -18.97
C LYS A 92 20.84 -2.43 -19.16
#